data_AF-A0A7V2AL41-F1
#
_entry.id   AF-A0A7V2AL41-F1
#
_cell.length_a   1.000
_cell.length_b   1.000
_cell.length_c   1.000
_cell.angle_alpha   90.00
_cell.angle_beta   90.00
_cell.angle_gamma   90.00
#
_symmetry.space_group_name_H-M   'P 1'
#
loop_
_entity.id
_entity.type
_entity.pdbx_description
1 polymer ?
#
loop_
_entity_poly.entity_id
_entity_poly.type
_entity_poly.pdbx_seq_one_letter_code
_entity_poly.pdbx_strand_id
1 'polypeptide(L)'
;MAGLVMIAGLATPIEASRDTFMENLTGFVLASFALVGSPGPATLSLAALGASFGVRRGLAYLLGISSGLVVIMAITATGVMGVIFAFPGAAPVITGLGAAYILYLAYRIATVPMRAHECGG
;
A
#
# COMPACT_ATOMS: atom_id res chain seq x y z
N MET A 1 43.07 26.46 -10.03
CA MET A 1 42.09 26.17 -8.94
C MET A 1 40.65 26.39 -9.39
N ALA A 2 40.27 27.52 -10.00
CA ALA A 2 38.90 27.75 -10.49
C ALA A 2 38.43 26.77 -11.59
N GLY A 3 39.31 26.40 -12.54
CA GLY A 3 38.97 25.43 -13.59
C GLY A 3 38.65 24.03 -13.06
N LEU A 4 39.34 23.59 -11.99
CA LEU A 4 39.18 22.25 -11.40
C LEU A 4 37.87 22.12 -10.60
N VAL A 5 37.40 23.21 -9.98
CA VAL A 5 36.09 23.29 -9.31
C VAL A 5 34.93 23.23 -10.31
N MET A 6 35.11 23.75 -11.54
CA MET A 6 34.08 23.68 -12.57
C MET A 6 33.90 22.26 -13.14
N ILE A 7 34.99 21.48 -13.26
CA ILE A 7 34.93 20.05 -13.67
C ILE A 7 34.34 19.19 -12.56
N ALA A 8 34.68 19.46 -11.29
CA ALA A 8 34.07 18.81 -10.13
C ALA A 8 32.58 19.16 -10.00
N GLY A 9 32.19 20.42 -10.23
CA GLY A 9 30.80 20.87 -10.24
C GLY A 9 29.96 20.35 -11.40
N LEU A 10 30.58 19.80 -12.46
CA LEU A 10 29.89 19.05 -13.52
C LEU A 10 29.76 17.55 -13.22
N ALA A 11 30.62 16.99 -12.35
CA ALA A 11 30.53 15.61 -11.87
C ALA A 11 29.47 15.44 -10.76
N THR A 12 29.36 16.43 -9.86
CA THR A 12 28.39 16.43 -8.75
C THR A 12 26.91 16.33 -9.13
N PRO A 13 26.38 16.94 -10.22
CA PRO A 13 24.96 16.79 -10.57
C PRO A 13 24.61 15.37 -11.03
N ILE A 14 25.55 14.66 -11.67
CA ILE A 14 25.36 13.27 -12.09
C ILE A 14 25.41 12.35 -10.86
N GLU A 15 26.34 12.58 -9.94
CA GLU A 15 26.44 11.83 -8.69
C GLU A 15 25.20 12.03 -7.80
N ALA A 16 24.74 13.28 -7.62
CA ALA A 16 23.54 13.58 -6.83
C ALA A 16 22.26 12.93 -7.39
N SER A 17 22.14 12.85 -8.73
CA SER A 17 21.02 12.13 -9.36
C SER A 17 21.07 10.62 -9.13
N ARG A 18 22.29 10.05 -9.10
CA ARG A 18 22.53 8.64 -8.80
C ARG A 18 22.24 8.33 -7.33
N ASP A 19 22.69 9.18 -6.42
CA ASP A 19 22.45 9.00 -4.98
C ASP A 19 20.94 9.05 -4.68
N THR A 20 20.23 10.03 -5.25
CA THR A 20 18.77 10.14 -5.14
C THR A 20 18.06 8.92 -5.74
N PHE A 21 18.52 8.44 -6.89
CA PHE A 21 17.96 7.24 -7.53
C PHE A 21 18.16 6.00 -6.66
N MET A 22 19.38 5.79 -6.12
CA MET A 22 19.70 4.66 -5.27
C MET A 22 18.96 4.73 -3.93
N GLU A 23 18.76 5.92 -3.37
CA GLU A 23 17.97 6.15 -2.16
C GLU A 23 16.49 5.82 -2.39
N ASN A 24 15.89 6.32 -3.49
CA ASN A 24 14.51 5.99 -3.86
C ASN A 24 14.32 4.50 -4.11
N LEU A 25 15.28 3.86 -4.81
CA LEU A 25 15.24 2.43 -5.07
C LEU A 25 15.34 1.63 -3.77
N THR A 26 16.22 2.05 -2.86
CA THR A 26 16.37 1.44 -1.54
C THR A 26 15.09 1.57 -0.72
N GLY A 27 14.50 2.76 -0.65
CA GLY A 27 13.22 3.01 0.02
C GLY A 27 12.07 2.19 -0.58
N PHE A 28 11.98 2.12 -1.90
CA PHE A 28 11.00 1.29 -2.60
C PHE A 28 11.17 -0.20 -2.30
N VAL A 29 12.40 -0.71 -2.32
CA VAL A 29 12.71 -2.12 -2.02
C VAL A 29 12.37 -2.45 -0.56
N LEU A 30 12.78 -1.63 0.40
CA LEU A 30 12.46 -1.80 1.83
C LEU A 30 10.95 -1.79 2.07
N ALA A 31 10.25 -0.80 1.52
CA ALA A 31 8.80 -0.69 1.65
C ALA A 31 8.10 -1.91 1.02
N SER A 32 8.51 -2.33 -0.18
CA SER A 32 7.95 -3.49 -0.87
C SER A 32 8.20 -4.79 -0.11
N PHE A 33 9.40 -4.99 0.44
CA PHE A 33 9.71 -6.16 1.27
C PHE A 33 8.85 -6.20 2.54
N ALA A 34 8.68 -5.06 3.22
CA ALA A 34 7.80 -4.96 4.38
C ALA A 34 6.34 -5.27 4.02
N LEU A 35 5.89 -4.82 2.84
CA LEU A 35 4.53 -5.04 2.34
C LEU A 35 4.29 -6.51 1.95
N VAL A 36 5.25 -7.15 1.29
CA VAL A 36 5.21 -8.57 0.91
C VAL A 36 5.28 -9.47 2.14
N GLY A 37 6.11 -9.11 3.12
CA GLY A 37 6.26 -9.83 4.38
C GLY A 37 5.06 -9.73 5.32
N SER A 38 4.19 -8.72 5.14
CA SER A 38 2.94 -8.59 5.88
C SER A 38 1.81 -9.27 5.10
N PRO A 39 1.40 -10.51 5.46
CA PRO A 39 0.22 -11.12 4.84
C PRO A 39 -0.99 -10.24 5.16
N GLY A 40 -1.43 -9.49 4.15
CA GLY A 40 -2.46 -8.48 4.33
C GLY A 40 -3.81 -9.08 4.73
N PRO A 41 -4.74 -8.23 5.21
CA PRO A 41 -6.07 -8.66 5.63
C PRO A 41 -6.85 -9.34 4.50
N ALA A 42 -6.60 -8.98 3.23
CA ALA A 42 -7.19 -9.64 2.08
C ALA A 42 -6.75 -11.12 1.96
N THR A 43 -5.45 -11.39 2.12
CA THR A 43 -4.87 -12.74 2.09
C THR A 43 -5.32 -13.57 3.28
N LEU A 44 -5.34 -12.98 4.48
CA LEU A 44 -5.82 -13.63 5.70
C LEU A 44 -7.32 -13.97 5.61
N SER A 45 -8.13 -13.05 5.09
CA SER A 45 -9.56 -13.29 4.87
C SER A 45 -9.80 -14.38 3.84
N LEU A 46 -9.03 -14.42 2.74
CA LEU A 46 -9.12 -15.49 1.75
C LEU A 46 -8.72 -16.85 2.34
N ALA A 47 -7.65 -16.89 3.14
CA ALA A 47 -7.21 -18.11 3.81
C ALA A 47 -8.26 -18.63 4.81
N ALA A 48 -8.85 -17.74 5.61
CA ALA A 48 -9.94 -18.08 6.53
C ALA A 48 -11.19 -18.54 5.77
N LEU A 49 -11.61 -17.84 4.71
CA LEU A 49 -12.77 -18.22 3.91
C LEU A 49 -12.55 -19.55 3.16
N GLY A 50 -11.32 -19.78 2.67
CA GLY A 50 -10.92 -21.03 2.02
C GLY A 50 -10.91 -22.22 2.98
N ALA A 51 -10.44 -22.02 4.21
CA ALA A 51 -10.43 -23.04 5.26
C ALA A 51 -11.82 -23.32 5.86
N SER A 52 -12.67 -22.31 6.02
CA SER A 52 -13.92 -22.42 6.77
C SER A 52 -15.19 -22.59 5.91
N PHE A 53 -15.23 -22.02 4.70
CA PHE A 53 -16.46 -21.92 3.90
C PHE A 53 -16.39 -22.62 2.53
N GLY A 54 -15.28 -23.29 2.22
CA GLY A 54 -15.09 -24.08 1.01
C GLY A 54 -14.81 -23.25 -0.25
N VAL A 55 -14.28 -23.94 -1.28
CA VAL A 55 -13.73 -23.35 -2.51
C VAL A 55 -14.71 -22.42 -3.24
N ARG A 56 -16.01 -22.71 -3.21
CA ARG A 56 -17.03 -21.91 -3.93
C ARG A 56 -17.16 -20.46 -3.44
N ARG A 57 -17.16 -20.23 -2.12
CA ARG A 57 -17.25 -18.87 -1.55
C ARG A 57 -15.89 -18.15 -1.62
N GLY A 58 -14.79 -18.89 -1.46
CA GLY A 58 -13.45 -18.37 -1.69
C GLY A 58 -13.24 -17.85 -3.12
N LEU A 59 -13.75 -18.57 -4.13
CA LEU A 59 -13.70 -18.15 -5.53
C LEU A 59 -14.52 -16.88 -5.80
N ALA A 60 -15.75 -16.79 -5.26
CA ALA A 60 -16.55 -15.57 -5.41
C ALA A 60 -15.87 -14.35 -4.75
N TYR A 61 -15.23 -14.54 -3.60
CA TYR A 61 -14.46 -13.50 -2.92
C TYR A 61 -13.21 -13.08 -3.70
N LEU A 62 -12.47 -14.05 -4.25
CA LEU A 62 -11.33 -13.81 -5.16
C LEU A 62 -11.75 -13.01 -6.40
N LEU A 63 -12.85 -13.39 -7.04
CA LEU A 63 -13.40 -12.69 -8.21
C LEU A 63 -13.86 -11.27 -7.85
N GLY A 64 -14.45 -11.08 -6.66
CA GLY A 64 -14.81 -9.76 -6.15
C GLY A 64 -13.59 -8.86 -5.95
N ILE A 65 -12.54 -9.37 -5.29
CA ILE A 65 -11.29 -8.62 -5.09
C ILE A 65 -10.60 -8.32 -6.43
N SER A 66 -10.49 -9.31 -7.32
CA SER A 66 -9.79 -9.13 -8.60
C SER A 66 -10.53 -8.15 -9.50
N SER A 67 -11.86 -8.25 -9.62
CA SER A 67 -12.66 -7.29 -10.38
C SER A 67 -12.59 -5.89 -9.78
N GLY A 68 -12.64 -5.75 -8.45
CA GLY A 68 -12.45 -4.48 -7.76
C GLY A 68 -11.09 -3.84 -8.05
N LEU A 69 -10.01 -4.63 -8.04
CA LEU A 69 -8.65 -4.19 -8.42
C LEU A 69 -8.58 -3.74 -9.88
N VAL A 70 -9.21 -4.47 -10.80
CA VAL A 70 -9.26 -4.07 -12.22
C VAL A 70 -10.02 -2.75 -12.39
N VAL A 71 -11.15 -2.59 -11.72
CA VAL A 71 -11.95 -1.37 -11.76
C VAL A 71 -11.17 -0.18 -11.20
N ILE A 72 -10.52 -0.33 -10.04
CA ILE A 72 -9.76 0.77 -9.44
C ILE A 72 -8.56 1.16 -10.30
N MET A 73 -7.89 0.17 -10.93
CA MET A 73 -6.81 0.42 -11.89
C MET A 73 -7.31 1.14 -13.14
N ALA A 74 -8.45 0.74 -13.68
CA ALA A 74 -9.06 1.40 -14.83
C ALA A 74 -9.40 2.86 -14.51
N ILE A 75 -10.05 3.12 -13.37
CA ILE A 75 -10.35 4.49 -12.92
C ILE A 75 -9.06 5.29 -12.70
N THR A 76 -8.05 4.70 -12.07
CA THR A 76 -6.76 5.38 -11.84
C THR A 76 -6.06 5.73 -13.14
N ALA A 77 -6.09 4.82 -14.13
CA ALA A 77 -5.50 5.03 -15.46
C ALA A 77 -6.17 6.16 -16.25
N THR A 78 -7.45 6.45 -15.99
CA THR A 78 -8.11 7.63 -16.60
C THR A 78 -7.59 8.97 -16.09
N GLY A 79 -6.69 8.98 -15.10
CA GLY A 79 -6.07 10.22 -14.60
C GLY A 79 -6.97 11.03 -13.65
N VAL A 80 -8.07 10.46 -13.18
CA VAL A 80 -8.97 11.07 -12.18
C VAL A 80 -8.20 11.50 -10.92
N MET A 81 -7.15 10.76 -10.55
CA MET A 81 -6.24 11.17 -9.48
C MET A 81 -5.61 12.55 -9.72
N GLY A 82 -5.26 12.89 -10.97
CA GLY A 82 -4.70 14.21 -11.30
C GLY A 82 -5.65 15.36 -11.00
N VAL A 83 -6.96 15.16 -11.15
CA VAL A 83 -7.99 16.16 -10.80
C VAL A 83 -8.12 16.31 -9.28
N ILE A 84 -8.00 15.21 -8.53
CA ILE A 84 -8.02 15.23 -7.06
C ILE A 84 -6.79 15.96 -6.51
N PHE A 85 -5.60 15.72 -7.07
CA PHE A 85 -4.36 16.39 -6.68
C PHE A 85 -4.26 17.84 -7.18
N ALA A 86 -5.09 18.26 -8.13
CA ALA A 86 -5.17 19.66 -8.55
C ALA A 86 -5.77 20.58 -7.47
N PHE A 87 -6.50 20.04 -6.49
CA PHE A 87 -7.01 20.80 -5.36
C PHE A 87 -5.97 20.86 -4.22
N PRO A 88 -5.47 22.05 -3.87
CA PRO A 88 -4.57 22.21 -2.73
C PRO A 88 -5.36 21.90 -1.43
N GLY A 89 -5.09 20.75 -0.84
CA GLY A 89 -5.73 20.28 0.40
C GLY A 89 -6.42 18.92 0.32
N ALA A 90 -6.66 18.37 -0.87
CA ALA A 90 -7.28 17.05 -1.00
C ALA A 90 -6.41 15.93 -0.41
N ALA A 91 -5.11 15.93 -0.71
CA ALA A 91 -4.16 14.94 -0.23
C ALA A 91 -4.09 14.85 1.32
N PRO A 92 -3.86 15.94 2.08
CA PRO A 92 -3.81 15.85 3.54
C PRO A 92 -5.15 15.47 4.17
N VAL A 93 -6.29 15.89 3.58
CA VAL A 93 -7.63 15.50 4.08
C VAL A 93 -7.87 14.01 3.89
N ILE A 94 -7.59 13.47 2.70
CA ILE A 94 -7.74 12.03 2.41
C ILE A 94 -6.81 11.21 3.32
N THR A 95 -5.56 11.64 3.49
CA THR A 95 -4.61 10.99 4.40
C THR A 95 -5.09 11.03 5.84
N GLY A 96 -5.60 12.18 6.31
CA GLY A 96 -6.16 12.32 7.65
C GLY A 96 -7.37 11.41 7.88
N LEU A 97 -8.29 11.33 6.92
CA LEU A 97 -9.44 10.42 6.98
C LEU A 97 -9.01 8.95 6.97
N GLY A 98 -8.03 8.58 6.15
CA GLY A 98 -7.47 7.23 6.11
C GLY A 98 -6.82 6.82 7.43
N ALA A 99 -6.00 7.71 8.01
CA ALA A 99 -5.38 7.48 9.31
C ALA A 99 -6.42 7.34 10.43
N ALA A 100 -7.43 8.22 10.45
CA ALA A 100 -8.53 8.13 11.41
C ALA A 100 -9.32 6.82 11.27
N TYR A 101 -9.57 6.37 10.03
CA TYR A 101 -10.25 5.11 9.77
C TYR A 101 -9.45 3.89 10.24
N ILE A 102 -8.13 3.87 10.01
CA ILE A 102 -7.26 2.78 10.50
C ILE A 102 -7.22 2.77 12.03
N LEU A 103 -7.11 3.94 12.67
CA LEU A 103 -7.17 4.05 14.14
C LEU A 103 -8.50 3.54 14.69
N TYR A 104 -9.61 3.92 14.05
CA TYR A 104 -10.93 3.42 14.40
C TYR A 104 -11.02 1.90 14.26
N LEU A 105 -10.52 1.35 13.15
CA LEU A 105 -10.51 -0.09 12.90
C LEU A 105 -9.65 -0.83 13.92
N ALA A 106 -8.47 -0.30 14.27
CA ALA A 106 -7.59 -0.87 15.28
C ALA A 106 -8.26 -0.90 16.65
N TYR A 107 -8.90 0.20 17.07
CA TYR A 107 -9.67 0.25 18.31
C TYR A 107 -10.79 -0.78 18.33
N ARG A 108 -11.52 -0.90 17.22
CA ARG A 108 -12.59 -1.90 17.06
C ARG A 108 -12.06 -3.33 17.17
N ILE A 109 -10.95 -3.66 16.53
CA ILE A 109 -10.33 -5.00 16.61
C ILE A 109 -9.86 -5.30 18.05
N ALA A 110 -9.25 -4.33 18.73
CA ALA A 110 -8.77 -4.49 20.11
C ALA A 110 -9.91 -4.67 21.13
N THR A 111 -11.12 -4.19 20.82
CA THR A 111 -12.29 -4.30 21.70
C THR A 111 -13.21 -5.47 21.37
N VAL A 112 -12.95 -6.24 20.29
CA VAL A 112 -13.74 -7.45 20.03
C VAL A 112 -13.31 -8.54 21.02
N PRO A 113 -14.22 -9.14 21.81
CA PRO A 113 -13.88 -10.28 22.64
C PRO A 113 -13.47 -11.46 21.76
N MET A 114 -12.22 -11.93 21.90
CA MET A 114 -11.75 -13.15 21.23
C MET A 114 -12.59 -14.33 21.72
N ARG A 115 -13.57 -14.75 20.90
CA ARG A 115 -14.26 -16.01 21.12
C ARG A 115 -13.33 -17.13 20.67
N ALA A 116 -12.68 -17.75 21.65
CA ALA A 116 -12.13 -19.08 21.47
C ALA A 116 -13.30 -19.99 21.08
N HIS A 117 -13.30 -20.47 19.83
CA HIS A 117 -14.17 -21.56 19.43
C HIS A 117 -13.66 -22.82 20.15
N GLU A 118 -14.22 -23.08 21.33
CA GLU A 118 -14.26 -24.42 21.88
C GLU A 118 -15.23 -25.25 21.03
N CYS A 119 -14.73 -26.28 20.37
CA CYS A 119 -15.43 -27.55 20.25
C CYS A 119 -14.43 -28.64 19.81
N GLY A 120 -14.00 -29.46 20.77
CA GLY A 120 -13.65 -30.85 20.49
C GLY A 120 -14.94 -31.67 20.34
N GLY A 121 -14.83 -32.77 19.59
CA GLY A 121 -15.91 -33.74 19.34
C GLY A 121 -15.67 -34.50 18.06
#